data_AF-A0A3S2VHE6-F1
#
_entry.id   AF-A0A3S2VHE6-F1
#
_cell.length_a   1.000
_cell.length_b   1.000
_cell.length_c   1.000
_cell.angle_alpha   90.00
_cell.angle_beta   90.00
_cell.angle_gamma   90.00
#
_symmetry.space_group_name_H-M   'P 1'
#
loop_
_entity.id
_entity.type
_entity.pdbx_description
1 polymer ?
#
loop_
_entity_poly.entity_id
_entity_poly.type
_entity_poly.pdbx_seq_one_letter_code
_entity_poly.pdbx_strand_id
1 'polypeptide(L)' 'MTNLTLIRPRPPRSLIDAAIERHGAMQVLLVAAAALMRRAALKPDRPPDARGLTRHVRRDIGLDPVPEAQSWQRHLM' A
#
# COMPACT_ATOMS: atom_id res chain seq x y z
N MET A 1 -26.11 -28.13 34.27
CA MET A 1 -26.38 -27.25 33.11
C MET A 1 -25.71 -25.91 33.38
N THR A 2 -24.45 -25.76 32.98
CA THR A 2 -23.65 -24.55 33.26
C THR A 2 -23.67 -23.65 32.03
N ASN A 3 -24.32 -22.48 32.17
CA ASN A 3 -24.33 -21.43 31.15
C ASN A 3 -22.92 -20.85 31.01
N LEU A 4 -22.30 -21.05 29.85
CA LEU A 4 -21.05 -20.39 29.47
C LEU A 4 -21.37 -18.95 29.08
N THR A 5 -21.25 -18.03 30.04
CA THR A 5 -21.32 -16.60 29.78
C THR A 5 -20.15 -16.22 28.89
N LEU A 6 -20.42 -15.95 27.61
CA LEU A 6 -19.45 -15.48 26.64
C LEU A 6 -18.93 -14.10 27.10
N ILE A 7 -17.79 -14.07 27.78
CA ILE A 7 -17.07 -12.83 28.08
C ILE A 7 -16.50 -12.33 26.75
N ARG A 8 -17.25 -11.47 26.05
CA ARG A 8 -16.75 -10.82 24.84
C ARG A 8 -15.69 -9.81 25.27
N PRO A 9 -14.40 -9.99 24.93
CA PRO A 9 -13.38 -9.01 25.28
C PRO A 9 -13.74 -7.68 24.62
N ARG A 10 -13.77 -6.61 25.42
CA ARG A 10 -13.96 -5.25 24.88
C ARG A 10 -12.79 -4.98 23.93
N PRO A 11 -13.04 -4.63 22.65
CA PRO A 11 -11.94 -4.33 21.74
C PRO A 11 -11.12 -3.17 22.34
N PRO A 12 -9.78 -3.23 22.24
CA PRO A 12 -8.94 -2.13 22.68
C PRO A 12 -9.41 -0.86 21.98
N ARG A 13 -9.51 0.25 22.73
CA ARG A 13 -9.90 1.55 22.18
C ARG A 13 -9.03 1.84 20.96
N SER A 14 -9.65 2.10 19.82
CA SER A 14 -8.89 2.36 18.60
C SER A 14 -8.14 3.69 18.76
N LEU A 15 -7.00 3.81 18.10
CA LEU A 15 -6.25 5.09 18.07
C LEU A 15 -7.10 6.24 17.51
N ILE A 16 -8.08 5.90 16.66
CA ILE A 16 -9.05 6.85 16.11
C ILE A 16 -9.99 7.36 17.21
N ASP A 17 -10.54 6.47 18.04
CA ASP A 17 -11.42 6.86 19.15
C ASP A 17 -10.69 7.79 20.14
N ALA A 18 -9.43 7.46 20.47
CA ALA A 18 -8.60 8.30 21.33
C ALA A 18 -8.33 9.69 20.72
N ALA A 19 -8.11 9.76 19.40
CA ALA A 19 -7.95 11.03 18.69
C ALA A 19 -9.24 11.86 18.68
N ILE A 20 -10.40 11.21 18.49
CA ILE A 20 -11.71 11.87 18.52
C ILE A 20 -12.02 12.41 19.92
N GLU A 21 -11.79 11.63 20.97
CA GLU A 21 -11.99 12.09 22.35
C GLU A 21 -11.10 13.29 22.69
N ARG A 22 -9.87 13.32 22.18
CA ARG A 22 -8.89 14.37 22.50
C ARG A 22 -9.06 15.65 21.68
N HIS A 23 -9.47 15.55 20.41
CA HIS A 23 -9.45 16.68 19.46
C HIS A 23 -10.83 17.00 18.87
N GLY A 24 -11.82 16.14 19.08
CA GLY A 24 -13.14 16.24 18.46
C GLY A 24 -13.18 15.64 17.06
N ALA A 25 -14.32 15.05 16.70
CA ALA A 25 -14.50 14.35 15.44
C ALA A 25 -14.23 15.24 14.21
N MET A 26 -14.64 16.51 14.26
CA MET A 26 -14.51 17.41 13.12
C MET A 26 -13.05 17.79 12.83
N GLN A 27 -12.23 18.03 13.85
CA GLN A 27 -10.80 18.27 13.61
C GLN A 27 -10.11 17.03 13.04
N VAL A 28 -10.42 15.84 13.57
CA VAL A 28 -9.85 14.58 13.07
C VAL A 28 -10.21 14.38 11.59
N LEU A 29 -11.47 14.63 11.21
CA LEU A 29 -11.91 14.51 9.82
C LEU A 29 -11.21 15.52 8.90
N LEU A 30 -11.06 16.79 9.30
CA LEU A 30 -10.35 17.79 8.50
C LEU A 30 -8.87 17.44 8.29
N VAL A 31 -8.20 16.98 9.34
CA VAL A 31 -6.78 16.58 9.26
C VAL A 31 -6.62 15.35 8.38
N ALA A 32 -7.51 14.36 8.50
CA ALA A 32 -7.51 13.18 7.64
C ALA A 32 -7.74 13.55 6.17
N ALA A 33 -8.70 14.43 5.89
CA ALA A 33 -8.96 14.94 4.53
C ALA A 33 -7.75 15.71 3.97
N ALA A 34 -7.12 16.57 4.77
CA ALA A 34 -5.91 17.27 4.39
C ALA A 34 -4.74 16.32 4.10
N ALA A 35 -4.56 15.28 4.92
CA ALA A 35 -3.54 14.25 4.69
C ALA A 35 -3.77 13.49 3.38
N LEU A 36 -5.03 13.15 3.07
CA LEU A 36 -5.40 12.51 1.81
C LEU A 36 -5.03 13.39 0.60
N MET A 37 -5.37 14.68 0.65
CA MET A 37 -5.02 15.63 -0.42
C MET A 37 -3.51 15.84 -0.55
N ARG A 38 -2.78 15.92 0.56
CA ARG A 38 -1.30 16.04 0.54
C ARG A 38 -0.62 14.80 -0.05
N ARG A 39 -1.16 13.60 0.18
CA ARG A 39 -0.62 12.37 -0.41
C ARG A 39 -0.83 12.29 -1.93
N ALA A 40 -1.88 12.90 -2.46
CA ALA A 40 -2.04 13.01 -3.91
C ALA A 40 -1.01 13.98 -4.54
N ALA A 41 -0.64 15.04 -3.81
CA ALA A 41 0.39 15.99 -4.26
C ALA A 41 1.82 15.43 -4.16
N LEU A 42 2.08 14.58 -3.16
CA LEU A 42 3.31 13.82 -3.04
C LEU A 42 3.21 12.60 -3.95
N LYS A 43 3.61 12.78 -5.22
CA LYS A 43 3.74 11.71 -6.21
C LYS A 43 4.36 10.50 -5.50
N PRO A 44 3.65 9.36 -5.35
CA PRO A 44 4.25 8.20 -4.73
C PRO A 44 5.52 7.89 -5.52
N ASP A 45 6.63 7.64 -4.82
CA ASP A 45 7.86 7.13 -5.42
C ASP A 45 7.44 6.02 -6.37
N ARG A 46 7.44 6.34 -7.67
CA ARG A 46 7.09 5.36 -8.68
C ARG A 46 8.17 4.32 -8.53
N PRO A 47 7.83 3.05 -8.24
CA PRO A 47 8.84 2.03 -8.12
C PRO A 47 9.72 2.08 -9.37
N PRO A 48 11.04 1.89 -9.22
CA PRO A 48 11.99 1.99 -10.33
C PRO A 48 11.47 1.18 -11.52
N ASP A 49 11.57 1.76 -12.71
CA ASP A 49 10.99 1.21 -13.93
C ASP A 49 11.31 -0.28 -14.04
N ALA A 50 10.27 -1.12 -14.11
CA ALA A 50 10.39 -2.57 -14.18
C ALA A 50 11.13 -3.05 -15.44
N ARG A 51 11.43 -2.15 -16.38
CA ARG A 51 12.35 -2.36 -17.51
C ARG A 51 13.77 -2.73 -17.08
N GLY A 52 14.21 -2.36 -15.88
CA GLY A 52 15.53 -2.72 -15.35
C GLY A 52 15.62 -4.11 -14.70
N LEU A 53 14.50 -4.82 -14.55
CA LEU A 53 14.49 -6.13 -13.90
C LEU A 53 15.05 -7.22 -14.82
N THR A 54 15.91 -8.08 -14.26
CA THR A 54 16.42 -9.25 -14.96
C THR A 54 15.28 -10.24 -15.28
N ARG A 55 15.47 -11.08 -16.31
CA ARG A 55 14.46 -12.06 -16.76
C ARG A 55 13.95 -12.97 -15.63
N HIS A 56 14.87 -13.40 -14.75
CA HIS A 56 14.56 -14.28 -13.63
C HIS A 56 13.68 -13.58 -12.60
N VAL A 57 14.02 -12.35 -12.21
CA VAL A 57 13.23 -11.58 -11.24
C VAL A 57 11.82 -11.28 -11.76
N ARG A 58 11.66 -10.97 -13.05
CA ARG A 58 10.33 -10.75 -13.67
C ARG A 58 9.46 -12.01 -13.59
N ARG A 59 10.04 -13.18 -13.85
CA ARG A 59 9.35 -14.47 -13.75
C ARG A 59 8.87 -14.74 -12.32
N ASP A 60 9.73 -14.48 -11.34
CA ASP A 60 9.44 -14.78 -9.94
C ASP A 60 8.30 -13.92 -9.35
N ILE A 61 8.10 -12.72 -9.90
CA ILE A 61 7.03 -11.79 -9.47
C ILE A 61 5.83 -11.76 -10.44
N GLY A 62 5.79 -12.66 -11.44
CA GLY A 62 4.67 -12.79 -12.38
C GLY A 62 4.54 -11.66 -13.41
N LEU A 63 5.62 -10.95 -13.73
CA LEU A 63 5.66 -9.98 -14.83
C LEU A 63 5.97 -10.66 -16.17
N ASP A 64 5.33 -10.18 -17.23
CA ASP A 64 5.58 -10.65 -18.60
C ASP A 64 7.05 -10.48 -19.00
N PRO A 65 7.61 -11.36 -19.87
CA PRO A 65 8.96 -11.19 -20.40
C PRO A 65 9.08 -9.91 -21.25
N VAL A 66 10.25 -9.29 -21.25
CA VAL A 66 10.52 -8.15 -22.15
C VAL A 66 10.57 -8.66 -23.61
N PRO A 67 9.89 -8.01 -24.57
CA PRO A 67 9.94 -8.41 -25.98
C PRO A 67 11.38 -8.38 -26.51
N GLU A 68 11.84 -9.48 -27.12
CA GLU A 68 13.22 -9.70 -27.58
C GLU A 68 13.63 -8.86 -28.82
N ALA A 69 12.95 -7.75 -29.11
CA ALA A 69 13.13 -7.00 -30.35
C ALA A 69 14.53 -6.33 -30.53
N GLN A 70 15.46 -6.46 -29.58
CA GLN A 70 16.80 -5.82 -29.63
C GLN A 70 17.99 -6.80 -29.55
N SER A 71 17.78 -8.12 -29.57
CA SER A 71 18.90 -9.09 -29.48
C SER A 71 19.54 -9.39 -30.84
N TRP A 72 18.76 -9.41 -31.93
CA TRP A 72 19.26 -9.78 -33.27
C TRP A 72 20.13 -8.69 -33.94
N GLN A 73 19.89 -7.42 -33.66
CA GLN A 73 20.70 -6.30 -34.19
C GLN A 73 22.16 -6.32 -33.69
N ARG A 74 22.44 -6.97 -32.55
CA ARG A 74 23.78 -7.08 -31.97
C ARG A 74 24.64 -8.23 -32.54
N HIS A 75 24.06 -9.09 -33.38
CA HIS A 75 24.77 -10.20 -34.05
C HIS A 75 25.07 -9.92 -35.53
N LEU A 76 24.62 -8.77 -36.05
CA LEU A 76 24.80 -8.38 -37.45
C LEU A 76 25.80 -7.21 -37.65
N MET A 77 26.50 -6.82 -36.59
CA MET A 77 27.74 -6.02 -36.64
C MET A 77 28.88 -6.85 -36.10
#